data_AF-A0A7L4HNK4-F1
#
_entry.id   AF-A0A7L4HNK4-F1
#
_cell.length_a   1.000
_cell.length_b   1.000
_cell.length_c   1.000
_cell.angle_alpha   90.00
_cell.angle_beta   90.00
_cell.angle_gamma   90.00
#
_symmetry.space_group_name_H-M   'P 1'
#
loop_
_entity.id
_entity.type
_entity.pdbx_description
1 polymer ?
#
loop_
_entity_poly.entity_id
_entity_poly.type
_entity_poly.pdbx_seq_one_letter_code
_entity_poly.pdbx_strand_id
1 'polypeptide(L)'
;MPAPATPQPCLRHGAPALLLLFTALATALACHPLRPRGATFLWDSLQLLQAMAPSPTQPCHHQHAPFPFPDALLHTSHPQQAAATALHILEHLFNTLSGPSTPQHWDDQERRHHLLNNLQHYKEDLEQCLPANRILFKRQGPRNLLLSINKYFRNIRDFLHTPNHSACAWEHVRLEARACFQRLHNLTRTTR
;
A
#
# COMPACT_ATOMS: atom_id res chain seq x y z
N MET A 1 12.84 -36.79 62.28
CA MET A 1 13.76 -36.13 61.32
C MET A 1 12.93 -35.64 60.14
N PRO A 2 12.85 -34.32 59.87
CA PRO A 2 12.11 -33.80 58.72
C PRO A 2 12.95 -33.91 57.44
N ALA A 3 12.31 -34.32 56.34
CA ALA A 3 12.92 -34.45 55.02
C ALA A 3 13.18 -33.07 54.37
N PRO A 4 14.23 -32.91 53.53
CA PRO A 4 14.55 -31.64 52.91
C PRO A 4 13.61 -31.35 51.74
N ALA A 5 13.02 -30.15 51.74
CA ALA A 5 12.26 -29.63 50.61
C ALA A 5 13.20 -29.31 49.45
N THR A 6 12.92 -29.89 48.28
CA THR A 6 13.63 -29.60 47.03
C THR A 6 13.22 -28.23 46.48
N PRO A 7 14.16 -27.42 45.96
CA PRO A 7 13.83 -26.14 45.33
C PRO A 7 13.20 -26.41 43.96
N GLN A 8 11.95 -26.01 43.77
CA GLN A 8 11.30 -25.93 42.46
C GLN A 8 11.99 -24.84 41.63
N PRO A 9 12.57 -25.14 40.45
CA PRO A 9 13.12 -24.12 39.59
C PRO A 9 11.97 -23.31 38.99
N CYS A 10 11.86 -22.04 39.40
CA CYS A 10 10.86 -21.12 38.89
C CYS A 10 11.05 -20.88 37.39
N LEU A 11 10.22 -21.51 36.58
CA LEU A 11 9.96 -21.25 35.15
C LEU A 11 9.28 -19.88 34.91
N ARG A 12 9.65 -18.83 35.67
CA ARG A 12 8.96 -17.53 35.62
C ARG A 12 9.26 -16.69 34.37
N HIS A 13 10.29 -17.04 33.60
CA HIS A 13 10.68 -16.30 32.39
C HIS A 13 10.35 -17.01 31.06
N GLY A 14 9.92 -18.27 31.09
CA GLY A 14 9.58 -19.02 29.87
C GLY A 14 8.29 -18.56 29.21
N ALA A 15 7.24 -18.31 30.00
CA ALA A 15 5.93 -17.87 29.52
C ALA A 15 5.96 -16.54 28.74
N PRO A 16 6.62 -15.45 29.21
CA PRO A 16 6.66 -14.21 28.45
C PRO A 16 7.50 -14.31 27.17
N ALA A 17 8.62 -15.05 27.18
CA ALA A 17 9.42 -15.27 25.98
C ALA A 17 8.66 -16.08 24.91
N LEU A 18 7.90 -17.09 25.34
CA LEU A 18 7.06 -17.90 24.46
C LEU A 18 5.94 -17.06 23.83
N LEU A 19 5.30 -16.17 24.60
CA LEU A 19 4.28 -15.24 24.09
C LEU A 19 4.83 -14.29 23.02
N LEU A 20 6.05 -13.77 23.23
CA LEU A 20 6.73 -12.90 22.26
C LEU A 20 7.08 -13.65 20.96
N LEU A 21 7.51 -14.91 21.07
CA LEU A 21 7.79 -15.75 19.90
C LEU A 21 6.52 -16.08 19.12
N PHE A 22 5.43 -16.42 19.80
CA PHE A 22 4.14 -16.68 19.14
C PHE A 22 3.58 -15.44 18.43
N THR A 23 3.70 -14.25 19.03
CA THR A 23 3.27 -13.00 18.40
C THR A 23 4.14 -12.63 17.20
N ALA A 24 5.46 -12.79 17.28
CA ALA A 24 6.37 -12.62 16.14
C ALA A 24 6.09 -13.62 15.00
N LEU A 25 5.83 -14.88 15.34
CA LEU A 25 5.51 -15.92 14.37
C LEU A 25 4.14 -15.67 13.71
N ALA A 26 3.12 -15.34 14.49
CA ALA A 26 1.78 -15.02 13.96
C ALA A 26 1.81 -13.81 13.02
N THR A 27 2.58 -12.77 13.35
CA THR A 27 2.75 -11.59 12.49
C THR A 27 3.55 -11.91 11.22
N ALA A 28 4.62 -12.71 11.33
CA ALA A 28 5.37 -13.17 10.16
C ALA A 28 4.49 -14.02 9.21
N LEU A 29 3.69 -14.94 9.75
CA LEU A 29 2.73 -15.73 8.97
C LEU A 29 1.62 -14.87 8.37
N ALA A 30 1.13 -13.85 9.07
CA ALA A 30 0.11 -12.93 8.52
C ALA A 30 0.64 -12.14 7.32
N CYS A 31 1.93 -11.80 7.29
CA CYS A 31 2.53 -11.05 6.20
C CYS A 31 3.15 -11.95 5.08
N HIS A 32 3.27 -13.26 5.29
CA HIS A 32 3.90 -14.19 4.33
C HIS A 32 3.08 -14.41 3.03
N PRO A 33 1.74 -14.51 3.04
CA PRO A 33 0.91 -14.72 1.84
C PRO A 33 0.90 -13.52 0.87
N LEU A 34 1.31 -12.33 1.33
CA LEU A 34 1.30 -11.10 0.54
C LEU A 34 2.26 -11.12 -0.66
N ARG A 35 3.26 -12.01 -0.63
CA ARG A 35 4.36 -12.01 -1.62
C ARG A 35 3.98 -12.64 -2.96
N PRO A 36 3.45 -13.89 -3.04
CA PRO A 36 3.04 -14.46 -4.32
C PRO A 36 1.81 -13.76 -4.90
N ARG A 37 0.84 -13.43 -4.04
CA ARG A 37 -0.42 -12.78 -4.44
C ARG A 37 -0.21 -11.33 -4.86
N GLY A 38 0.71 -10.62 -4.22
CA GLY A 38 1.05 -9.23 -4.56
C GLY A 38 1.64 -9.09 -5.97
N ALA A 39 2.52 -10.01 -6.40
CA ALA A 39 3.11 -9.91 -7.74
C ALA A 39 2.07 -10.08 -8.86
N THR A 40 1.18 -11.06 -8.74
CA THR A 40 0.07 -11.27 -9.70
C THR A 40 -0.91 -10.11 -9.67
N PHE A 41 -1.36 -9.69 -8.48
CA PHE A 41 -2.25 -8.54 -8.31
C PHE A 41 -1.71 -7.26 -8.98
N LEU A 42 -0.42 -6.97 -8.81
CA LEU A 42 0.20 -5.76 -9.37
C LEU A 42 0.28 -5.81 -10.89
N TRP A 43 0.57 -6.97 -11.46
CA TRP A 43 0.55 -7.18 -12.90
C TRP A 43 -0.86 -7.04 -13.46
N ASP A 44 -1.85 -7.70 -12.86
CA ASP A 44 -3.25 -7.61 -13.29
C ASP A 44 -3.77 -6.18 -13.21
N SER A 45 -3.46 -5.47 -12.12
CA SER A 45 -3.85 -4.07 -11.94
C SER A 45 -3.22 -3.13 -12.97
N LEU A 46 -1.96 -3.38 -13.35
CA LEU A 46 -1.30 -2.64 -14.42
C LEU A 46 -1.95 -2.90 -15.78
N GLN A 47 -2.31 -4.14 -16.09
CA GLN A 47 -3.01 -4.49 -17.34
C GLN A 47 -4.40 -3.86 -17.40
N LEU A 48 -5.17 -3.93 -16.30
CA LEU A 48 -6.48 -3.29 -16.21
C LEU A 48 -6.38 -1.78 -16.38
N LEU A 49 -5.40 -1.14 -15.71
CA LEU A 49 -5.16 0.30 -15.86
C LEU A 49 -4.83 0.69 -17.30
N GLN A 50 -3.99 -0.09 -17.99
CA GLN A 50 -3.67 0.16 -19.41
C GLN A 50 -4.88 -0.01 -20.32
N ALA A 51 -5.70 -1.02 -20.06
CA ALA A 51 -6.84 -1.35 -20.87
C ALA A 51 -8.05 -0.42 -20.64
N MET A 52 -8.22 0.15 -19.45
CA MET A 52 -9.30 1.10 -19.16
C MET A 52 -8.95 2.55 -19.52
N ALA A 53 -7.67 2.87 -19.69
CA ALA A 53 -7.19 4.24 -19.88
C ALA A 53 -6.19 4.31 -21.04
N PRO A 54 -6.67 4.22 -22.30
CA PRO A 54 -5.79 4.39 -23.45
C PRO A 54 -5.19 5.79 -23.46
N SER A 55 -3.92 5.89 -23.85
CA SER A 55 -3.24 7.18 -23.98
C SER A 55 -4.00 8.08 -24.97
N PRO A 56 -4.09 9.39 -24.74
CA PRO A 56 -4.68 10.33 -25.69
C PRO A 56 -3.97 10.28 -27.05
N THR A 57 -4.70 10.53 -28.13
CA THR A 57 -4.16 10.57 -29.51
C THR A 57 -3.20 11.74 -29.74
N GLN A 58 -3.39 12.85 -29.01
CA GLN A 58 -2.47 13.98 -29.01
C GLN A 58 -1.55 13.89 -27.79
N PRO A 59 -0.23 14.14 -27.96
CA PRO A 59 0.71 14.12 -26.85
C PRO A 59 0.36 15.22 -25.85
N CYS A 60 0.13 14.82 -24.60
CA CYS A 60 -0.04 15.77 -23.51
C CYS A 60 1.31 16.34 -23.11
N HIS A 61 1.41 17.67 -22.99
CA HIS A 61 2.58 18.29 -22.39
C HIS A 61 2.69 17.83 -20.94
N HIS A 62 3.63 16.94 -20.67
CA HIS A 62 3.96 16.52 -19.31
C HIS A 62 4.63 17.71 -18.63
N GLN A 63 3.85 18.54 -17.95
CA GLN A 63 4.42 19.32 -16.86
C GLN A 63 4.94 18.28 -15.86
N HIS A 64 6.21 18.40 -15.46
CA HIS A 64 6.74 17.60 -14.36
C HIS A 64 5.71 17.66 -13.23
N ALA A 65 5.27 16.50 -12.72
CA ALA A 65 4.52 16.47 -11.48
C ALA A 65 5.33 17.33 -10.50
N PRO A 66 4.80 18.43 -9.95
CA PRO A 66 5.62 19.32 -9.10
C PRO A 66 6.07 18.66 -7.79
N PHE A 67 5.76 17.37 -7.61
CA PHE A 67 5.72 16.69 -6.33
C PHE A 67 6.47 15.36 -6.45
N PRO A 68 7.76 15.32 -6.08
CA PRO A 68 8.51 14.08 -6.05
C PRO A 68 7.88 13.13 -5.04
N PHE A 69 7.83 11.85 -5.40
CA PHE A 69 7.41 10.80 -4.48
C PHE A 69 8.44 10.66 -3.36
N PRO A 70 8.02 10.44 -2.10
CA PRO A 70 8.94 10.21 -0.99
C PRO A 70 9.55 8.80 -1.03
N ASP A 71 10.55 8.58 -1.88
CA ASP A 71 11.19 7.26 -2.11
C ASP A 71 11.76 6.61 -0.84
N ALA A 72 12.05 7.40 0.20
CA ALA A 72 12.43 6.89 1.52
C ALA A 72 11.42 5.88 2.11
N LEU A 73 10.15 5.92 1.69
CA LEU A 73 9.13 4.92 2.07
C LEU A 73 9.39 3.52 1.51
N LEU A 74 10.14 3.42 0.42
CA LEU A 74 10.38 2.16 -0.28
C LEU A 74 11.56 1.37 0.32
N HIS A 75 12.35 2.00 1.17
CA HIS A 75 13.59 1.45 1.73
C HIS A 75 13.42 0.77 3.10
N THR A 76 12.20 0.33 3.44
CA THR A 76 11.94 -0.40 4.68
C THR A 76 12.12 -1.92 4.49
N SER A 77 12.84 -2.55 5.41
CA SER A 77 12.88 -4.01 5.54
C SER A 77 11.79 -4.56 6.46
N HIS A 78 11.12 -3.69 7.24
CA HIS A 78 10.11 -4.10 8.20
C HIS A 78 8.77 -4.43 7.49
N PRO A 79 8.26 -5.67 7.54
CA PRO A 79 7.09 -6.10 6.75
C PRO A 79 5.83 -5.29 7.04
N GLN A 80 5.55 -4.99 8.31
CA GLN A 80 4.38 -4.19 8.70
C GLN A 80 4.47 -2.73 8.22
N GLN A 81 5.66 -2.14 8.18
CA GLN A 81 5.86 -0.79 7.66
C GLN A 81 5.70 -0.76 6.14
N ALA A 82 6.17 -1.80 5.46
CA ALA A 82 5.92 -2.00 4.03
C ALA A 82 4.42 -2.18 3.75
N ALA A 83 3.71 -2.99 4.54
CA ALA A 83 2.27 -3.18 4.40
C ALA A 83 1.50 -1.88 4.65
N ALA A 84 1.86 -1.11 5.68
CA ALA A 84 1.23 0.19 5.96
C ALA A 84 1.48 1.21 4.83
N THR A 85 2.69 1.23 4.28
CA THR A 85 3.04 2.07 3.13
C THR A 85 2.24 1.67 1.89
N ALA A 86 2.15 0.37 1.62
CA ALA A 86 1.36 -0.16 0.52
C ALA A 86 -0.13 0.20 0.67
N LEU A 87 -0.67 0.05 1.87
CA LEU A 87 -2.06 0.39 2.18
C LEU A 87 -2.35 1.86 1.89
N HIS A 88 -1.47 2.78 2.30
CA HIS A 88 -1.65 4.21 2.00
C HIS A 88 -1.60 4.54 0.51
N ILE A 89 -0.73 3.89 -0.26
CA ILE A 89 -0.69 4.04 -1.71
C ILE A 89 -2.01 3.55 -2.32
N LEU A 90 -2.48 2.36 -1.93
CA LEU A 90 -3.69 1.75 -2.46
C LEU A 90 -4.96 2.52 -2.07
N GLU A 91 -5.05 3.03 -0.84
CA GLU A 91 -6.13 3.90 -0.40
C GLU A 91 -6.26 5.12 -1.31
N HIS A 92 -5.14 5.75 -1.67
CA HIS A 92 -5.18 6.91 -2.53
C HIS A 92 -5.51 6.57 -3.98
N LEU A 93 -4.94 5.48 -4.52
CA LEU A 93 -5.29 5.00 -5.85
C LEU A 93 -6.78 4.68 -5.93
N PHE A 94 -7.32 3.97 -4.95
CA PHE A 94 -8.74 3.65 -4.87
C PHE A 94 -9.61 4.92 -4.86
N ASN A 95 -9.29 5.88 -4.00
CA ASN A 95 -10.05 7.13 -3.89
C ASN A 95 -10.00 7.96 -5.19
N THR A 96 -8.86 7.97 -5.88
CA THR A 96 -8.70 8.71 -7.13
C THR A 96 -9.44 8.03 -8.28
N LEU A 97 -9.31 6.71 -8.41
CA LEU A 97 -9.88 5.94 -9.52
C LEU A 97 -11.37 5.63 -9.34
N SER A 98 -11.92 5.72 -8.13
CA SER A 98 -13.36 5.60 -7.86
C SER A 98 -14.13 6.92 -8.01
N GLY A 99 -13.43 8.04 -8.21
CA GLY A 99 -14.06 9.36 -8.31
C GLY A 99 -15.05 9.49 -9.48
N PRO A 100 -16.10 10.32 -9.36
CA PRO A 100 -17.12 10.49 -10.40
C PRO A 100 -16.58 11.24 -11.63
N SER A 101 -15.43 11.88 -11.51
CA SER A 101 -14.83 12.75 -12.54
C SER A 101 -13.93 12.00 -13.51
N THR A 102 -13.96 10.66 -13.50
CA THR A 102 -13.21 9.82 -14.46
C THR A 102 -13.69 10.12 -15.88
N PRO A 103 -12.79 10.28 -16.87
CA PRO A 103 -13.18 10.70 -18.21
C PRO A 103 -14.06 9.67 -18.89
N GLN A 104 -14.97 10.14 -19.74
CA GLN A 104 -15.80 9.25 -20.56
C GLN A 104 -14.96 8.38 -21.51
N HIS A 105 -13.76 8.77 -21.94
CA HIS A 105 -12.90 7.88 -22.76
C HIS A 105 -12.19 6.79 -21.94
N TRP A 106 -12.39 6.77 -20.61
CA TRP A 106 -12.04 5.66 -19.73
C TRP A 106 -13.26 4.75 -19.46
N ASP A 107 -14.22 4.70 -20.40
CA ASP A 107 -15.55 4.06 -20.25
C ASP A 107 -15.56 2.53 -20.22
N ASP A 108 -14.42 1.87 -19.99
CA ASP A 108 -14.47 0.45 -19.67
C ASP A 108 -14.86 0.28 -18.20
N GLN A 109 -16.14 0.49 -17.95
CA GLN A 109 -16.78 0.39 -16.63
C GLN A 109 -16.53 -0.99 -16.01
N GLU A 110 -16.49 -2.06 -16.81
CA GLU A 110 -16.21 -3.41 -16.33
C GLU A 110 -14.77 -3.54 -15.84
N ARG A 111 -13.79 -3.14 -16.66
CA ARG A 111 -12.36 -3.17 -16.26
C ARG A 111 -12.09 -2.25 -15.08
N ARG A 112 -12.75 -1.09 -15.02
CA ARG A 112 -12.67 -0.19 -13.87
C ARG A 112 -13.19 -0.85 -12.60
N HIS A 113 -14.36 -1.48 -12.64
CA HIS A 113 -14.89 -2.23 -11.49
C HIS A 113 -13.95 -3.35 -11.09
N HIS A 114 -13.41 -4.11 -12.05
CA HIS A 114 -12.45 -5.17 -11.77
C HIS A 114 -11.17 -4.64 -11.11
N LEU A 115 -10.64 -3.50 -11.59
CA LEU A 115 -9.50 -2.83 -10.97
C LEU A 115 -9.82 -2.41 -9.53
N LEU A 116 -10.94 -1.74 -9.29
CA LEU A 116 -11.34 -1.29 -7.96
C LEU A 116 -11.55 -2.46 -6.99
N ASN A 117 -12.14 -3.56 -7.46
CA ASN A 117 -12.30 -4.78 -6.68
C ASN A 117 -10.95 -5.40 -6.32
N ASN A 118 -10.02 -5.47 -7.28
CA ASN A 118 -8.66 -5.94 -7.03
C ASN A 118 -7.96 -5.08 -5.98
N LEU A 119 -8.02 -3.75 -6.11
CA LEU A 119 -7.45 -2.83 -5.14
C LEU A 119 -8.03 -3.06 -3.74
N GLN A 120 -9.35 -3.24 -3.65
CA GLN A 120 -10.04 -3.46 -2.38
C GLN A 120 -9.61 -4.78 -1.71
N HIS A 121 -9.59 -5.89 -2.45
CA HIS A 121 -9.13 -7.17 -1.93
C HIS A 121 -7.67 -7.10 -1.44
N TYR A 122 -6.80 -6.45 -2.21
CA TYR A 122 -5.40 -6.36 -1.81
C TYR A 122 -5.19 -5.48 -0.57
N LYS A 123 -6.01 -4.43 -0.39
CA LYS A 123 -6.03 -3.67 0.87
C LYS A 123 -6.44 -4.57 2.04
N GLU A 124 -7.51 -5.34 1.90
CA GLU A 124 -7.99 -6.26 2.96
C GLU A 124 -6.94 -7.32 3.32
N ASP A 125 -6.21 -7.84 2.34
CA ASP A 125 -5.08 -8.74 2.57
C ASP A 125 -3.96 -8.05 3.37
N LEU A 126 -3.60 -6.81 3.01
CA LEU A 126 -2.57 -6.03 3.72
C LEU A 126 -2.96 -5.69 5.16
N GLU A 127 -4.26 -5.50 5.40
CA GLU A 127 -4.78 -5.20 6.73
C GLU A 127 -4.57 -6.34 7.73
N GLN A 128 -4.57 -7.60 7.25
CA GLN A 128 -4.28 -8.77 8.09
C GLN A 128 -2.83 -8.79 8.60
N CYS A 129 -1.90 -8.15 7.88
CA CYS A 129 -0.50 -8.01 8.28
C CYS A 129 -0.29 -6.92 9.35
N LEU A 130 -1.24 -6.00 9.51
CA LEU A 130 -1.14 -4.90 10.48
C LEU A 130 -1.66 -5.31 11.86
N PRO A 131 -1.03 -4.85 12.96
CA PRO A 131 -1.56 -5.11 14.29
C PRO A 131 -2.92 -4.41 14.48
N ALA A 132 -3.79 -4.98 15.32
CA ALA A 132 -5.14 -4.49 15.59
C ALA A 132 -5.18 -2.99 15.98
N ASN A 133 -4.11 -2.47 16.60
CA ASN A 133 -3.98 -1.05 16.92
C ASN A 133 -3.31 -0.26 15.77
N ARG A 134 -4.07 0.00 14.69
CA ARG A 134 -3.61 0.80 13.53
C ARG A 134 -3.15 2.21 13.91
N ILE A 135 -3.69 2.78 14.99
CA ILE A 135 -3.34 4.12 15.45
C ILE A 135 -1.90 4.16 15.96
N LEU A 136 -1.43 3.08 16.60
CA LEU A 136 -0.05 2.97 17.05
C LEU A 136 0.92 2.91 15.88
N PHE A 137 0.58 2.17 14.81
CA PHE A 137 1.41 2.04 13.61
C PHE A 137 1.52 3.35 12.82
N LYS A 138 0.40 4.09 12.69
CA LYS A 138 0.40 5.46 12.13
C LYS A 138 1.32 6.41 12.91
N ARG A 139 1.58 6.13 14.19
CA ARG A 139 2.43 6.92 15.08
C ARG A 139 3.88 6.40 15.15
N GLN A 140 4.12 5.12 14.83
CA GLN A 140 5.43 4.46 14.87
C GLN A 140 6.28 4.66 13.58
N GLY A 141 5.67 5.08 12.48
CA GLY A 141 6.41 5.50 11.29
C GLY A 141 7.04 6.90 11.44
N PRO A 142 8.04 7.28 10.63
CA PRO A 142 8.56 8.64 10.62
C PRO A 142 7.41 9.60 10.28
N ARG A 143 6.99 10.42 11.24
CA ARG A 143 5.84 11.34 11.09
C ARG A 143 5.95 12.21 9.83
N ASN A 144 7.17 12.64 9.51
CA ASN A 144 7.49 13.42 8.32
C ASN A 144 7.19 12.67 7.01
N LEU A 145 7.36 11.35 7.01
CA LEU A 145 7.22 10.53 5.83
C LEU A 145 5.74 10.27 5.50
N LEU A 146 4.90 10.05 6.51
CA LEU A 146 3.45 10.00 6.37
C LEU A 146 2.88 11.35 5.89
N LEU A 147 3.40 12.46 6.41
CA LEU A 147 3.01 13.79 5.94
C LEU A 147 3.42 14.02 4.48
N SER A 148 4.61 13.54 4.06
CA SER A 148 5.09 13.64 2.69
C SER A 148 4.25 12.85 1.70
N ILE A 149 3.86 11.61 2.01
CA ILE A 149 2.99 10.82 1.11
C ILE A 149 1.58 11.42 1.01
N ASN A 150 1.02 11.89 2.12
CA ASN A 150 -0.26 12.60 2.12
C ASN A 150 -0.20 13.90 1.31
N LYS A 151 0.93 14.62 1.39
CA LYS A 151 1.17 15.82 0.60
C LYS A 151 1.25 15.47 -0.89
N TYR A 152 2.08 14.50 -1.28
CA TYR A 152 2.22 14.03 -2.66
C TYR A 152 0.85 13.73 -3.29
N PHE A 153 0.05 12.93 -2.61
CA PHE A 153 -1.27 12.52 -3.07
C PHE A 153 -2.34 13.61 -3.04
N ARG A 154 -2.32 14.49 -2.04
CA ARG A 154 -3.17 15.69 -2.06
C ARG A 154 -2.88 16.52 -3.31
N ASN A 155 -1.61 16.69 -3.64
CA ASN A 155 -1.24 17.52 -4.76
C ASN A 155 -1.63 16.91 -6.12
N ILE A 156 -1.64 15.57 -6.26
CA ILE A 156 -2.20 14.89 -7.44
C ILE A 156 -3.69 15.22 -7.60
N ARG A 157 -4.44 15.18 -6.48
CA ARG A 157 -5.86 15.56 -6.50
C ARG A 157 -6.08 17.03 -6.82
N ASP A 158 -5.26 17.93 -6.27
CA ASP A 158 -5.34 19.36 -6.56
C ASP A 158 -5.00 19.64 -8.04
N PHE A 159 -4.04 18.88 -8.59
CA PHE A 159 -3.71 18.90 -10.02
C PHE A 159 -4.86 18.41 -10.90
N LEU A 160 -5.66 17.43 -10.46
CA LEU A 160 -6.87 17.00 -11.19
C LEU A 160 -7.95 18.07 -11.28
N HIS A 161 -8.11 18.87 -10.21
CA HIS A 161 -9.13 19.93 -10.15
C HIS A 161 -8.79 21.14 -11.04
N THR A 162 -7.52 21.53 -11.10
CA THR A 162 -7.07 22.75 -11.79
C THR A 162 -7.42 22.80 -13.30
N PRO A 163 -7.27 21.73 -14.09
CA PRO A 163 -7.61 21.68 -15.51
C PRO A 163 -9.03 21.11 -15.77
N ASN A 164 -9.95 21.20 -14.79
CA ASN A 164 -11.33 20.69 -14.94
C ASN A 164 -11.41 19.22 -15.37
N HIS A 165 -10.53 18.36 -14.85
CA HIS A 165 -10.51 16.92 -15.21
C HIS A 165 -10.32 16.66 -16.71
N SER A 166 -9.55 17.51 -17.39
CA SER A 166 -9.20 17.31 -18.81
C SER A 166 -8.58 15.92 -19.08
N ALA A 167 -8.64 15.46 -20.33
CA ALA A 167 -8.01 14.21 -20.75
C ALA A 167 -6.51 14.15 -20.40
N CYS A 168 -5.79 15.26 -20.53
CA CYS A 168 -4.38 15.33 -20.17
C CYS A 168 -4.11 15.29 -18.65
N ALA A 169 -5.05 15.78 -17.83
CA ALA A 169 -4.94 15.64 -16.38
C ALA A 169 -5.06 14.18 -15.95
N TRP A 170 -5.98 13.44 -16.58
CA TRP A 170 -6.16 12.03 -16.33
C TRP A 170 -5.06 11.16 -16.89
N GLU A 171 -4.46 11.55 -18.02
CA GLU A 171 -3.22 10.92 -18.51
C GLU A 171 -2.10 11.01 -17.46
N HIS A 172 -1.97 12.16 -16.79
CA HIS A 172 -1.01 12.31 -15.69
C HIS A 172 -1.33 11.37 -14.51
N VAL A 173 -2.60 11.29 -14.11
CA VAL A 173 -3.04 10.35 -13.05
C VAL A 173 -2.74 8.91 -13.41
N ARG A 174 -2.95 8.53 -14.67
CA ARG A 174 -2.63 7.18 -15.16
C ARG A 174 -1.15 6.87 -15.03
N LEU A 175 -0.28 7.82 -15.39
CA LEU A 175 1.17 7.67 -15.26
C LEU A 175 1.59 7.56 -13.79
N GLU A 176 1.05 8.39 -12.91
CA GLU A 176 1.31 8.31 -11.46
C GLU A 176 0.78 7.00 -10.85
N ALA A 177 -0.39 6.52 -11.28
CA ALA A 177 -0.93 5.24 -10.85
C ALA A 177 -0.04 4.07 -11.29
N ARG A 178 0.43 4.08 -12.54
CA ARG A 178 1.41 3.11 -13.05
C ARG A 178 2.70 3.13 -12.23
N ALA A 179 3.25 4.31 -11.95
CA ALA A 179 4.44 4.45 -11.11
C ALA A 179 4.21 3.92 -9.69
N CYS A 180 3.04 4.17 -9.10
CA CYS A 180 2.67 3.63 -7.79
C CYS A 180 2.63 2.09 -7.79
N PHE A 181 2.02 1.45 -8.79
CA PHE A 181 2.02 -0.02 -8.89
C PHE A 181 3.45 -0.59 -9.04
N GLN A 182 4.32 0.08 -9.78
CA GLN A 182 5.73 -0.31 -9.89
C GLN A 182 6.47 -0.17 -8.54
N ARG A 183 6.21 0.91 -7.80
CA ARG A 183 6.78 1.11 -6.45
C ARG A 183 6.28 0.05 -5.46
N LEU A 184 5.01 -0.31 -5.52
CA LEU A 184 4.43 -1.41 -4.73
C LEU A 184 5.10 -2.76 -5.06
N HIS A 185 5.41 -3.00 -6.33
CA HIS A 185 6.13 -4.21 -6.74
C HIS A 185 7.52 -4.29 -6.10
N ASN A 186 8.24 -3.17 -6.07
CA ASN A 186 9.55 -3.11 -5.42
C ASN A 186 9.44 -3.30 -3.91
N LEU A 187 8.46 -2.65 -3.27
CA LEU A 187 8.23 -2.72 -1.83
C LEU A 187 7.88 -4.15 -1.35
N THR A 188 7.07 -4.87 -2.11
CA THR A 188 6.72 -6.28 -1.82
C THR A 188 7.87 -7.26 -2.09
N ARG A 189 8.85 -6.85 -2.92
CA ARG A 189 10.05 -7.64 -3.19
C ARG A 189 11.13 -7.46 -2.12
N THR A 190 11.32 -6.25 -1.58
CA THR A 190 12.39 -5.88 -0.64
C THR A 190 12.17 -6.35 0.80
N THR A 191 10.96 -6.72 1.20
CA THR A 191 10.67 -7.36 2.50
C THR A 191 11.11 -8.84 2.53
N ARG A 192 12.29 -9.14 1.98
CA ARG A 192 12.84 -10.49 1.81
C ARG A 192 13.67 -10.92 3.00
#